data_AF-A0A3M2AJY8-F1
#
_entry.id   AF-A0A3M2AJY8-F1
#
_cell.length_a   1.000
_cell.length_b   1.000
_cell.length_c   1.000
_cell.angle_alpha   90.00
_cell.angle_beta   90.00
_cell.angle_gamma   90.00
#
_symmetry.space_group_name_H-M   'P 1'
#
loop_
_entity.id
_entity.type
_entity.pdbx_description
1 polymer ?
#
loop_
_entity_poly.entity_id
_entity_poly.type
_entity_poly.pdbx_seq_one_letter_code
_entity_poly.pdbx_strand_id
1 'polypeptide(L)'
;MRAPLLLLGAGGLLAACAAPGRGPATGGGARPIDFALPHPRGYVCGRGTPTIDGRLDEPAWAAVPWTEDFVDIQGSPPKSAPRFRTRAKMLWDDDFL
;
A
#
# COMPACT_ATOMS: atom_id res chain seq x y z
N MET A 1 -64.62 -64.74 24.03
CA MET A 1 -64.19 -64.61 22.62
C MET A 1 -62.67 -64.47 22.58
N ARG A 2 -62.03 -65.34 21.79
CA ARG A 2 -60.66 -65.40 21.23
C ARG A 2 -59.66 -64.22 21.48
N ALA A 3 -58.55 -64.57 22.14
CA ALA A 3 -57.09 -64.32 21.90
C ALA A 3 -56.59 -63.33 20.78
N PRO A 4 -55.27 -63.02 20.64
CA PRO A 4 -54.26 -62.51 21.60
C PRO A 4 -53.20 -61.51 20.98
N LEU A 5 -52.25 -61.03 21.80
CA LEU A 5 -50.79 -60.84 21.54
C LEU A 5 -50.24 -59.73 20.60
N LEU A 6 -49.01 -59.27 20.96
CA LEU A 6 -47.96 -58.54 20.21
C LEU A 6 -48.10 -57.01 20.10
N LEU A 7 -47.04 -56.18 20.18
CA LEU A 7 -45.63 -56.30 20.56
C LEU A 7 -45.06 -54.86 20.60
N LEU A 8 -44.04 -54.64 21.44
CA LEU A 8 -42.89 -53.74 21.31
C LEU A 8 -43.02 -52.34 20.67
N GLY A 9 -42.45 -51.34 21.37
CA GLY A 9 -41.99 -50.10 20.75
C GLY A 9 -41.34 -49.12 21.72
N ALA A 10 -40.18 -49.47 22.29
CA ALA A 10 -39.33 -48.50 23.00
C ALA A 10 -38.67 -47.55 21.98
N GLY A 11 -39.30 -46.40 21.74
CA GLY A 11 -38.75 -45.33 20.90
C GLY A 11 -37.72 -44.52 21.67
N GLY A 12 -36.45 -44.89 21.56
CA GLY A 12 -35.32 -44.07 22.01
C GLY A 12 -35.18 -42.83 21.12
N LEU A 13 -35.37 -41.65 21.70
CA LEU A 13 -35.09 -40.38 21.04
C LEU A 13 -33.58 -40.11 21.08
N LEU A 14 -32.86 -40.54 20.05
CA LEU A 14 -31.50 -40.08 19.78
C LEU A 14 -31.56 -38.58 19.42
N ALA A 15 -31.26 -37.73 20.39
CA ALA A 15 -30.98 -36.32 20.13
C ALA A 15 -29.67 -36.23 19.33
N ALA A 16 -29.79 -36.13 18.01
CA ALA A 16 -28.67 -35.83 17.13
C ALA A 16 -28.22 -34.38 17.37
N CYS A 17 -27.03 -34.19 17.93
CA CYS A 17 -26.36 -32.89 17.94
C CYS A 17 -26.02 -32.50 16.49
N ALA A 18 -26.90 -31.73 15.85
CA ALA A 18 -26.62 -31.11 14.57
C ALA A 18 -25.63 -29.95 14.80
N ALA A 19 -24.34 -30.20 14.54
CA ALA A 19 -23.38 -29.12 14.37
C ALA A 19 -23.79 -28.30 13.13
N PRO A 20 -23.82 -26.96 13.18
CA PRO A 20 -24.08 -26.16 11.99
C PRO A 20 -22.95 -26.43 10.99
N GLY A 21 -23.33 -27.02 9.85
CA GLY A 21 -22.43 -27.25 8.74
C GLY A 21 -21.82 -25.93 8.31
N ARG A 22 -20.50 -25.84 8.36
CA ARG A 22 -19.73 -24.72 7.81
C ARG A 22 -19.99 -24.72 6.30
N GLY A 23 -20.82 -23.79 5.84
CA GLY A 23 -21.02 -23.57 4.41
C GLY A 23 -19.68 -23.29 3.71
N PRO A 24 -19.58 -23.56 2.40
CA PRO A 24 -18.37 -23.25 1.66
C PRO A 24 -18.06 -21.77 1.85
N ALA A 25 -16.85 -21.47 2.33
CA ALA A 25 -16.37 -20.10 2.36
C ALA A 25 -16.38 -19.60 0.92
N THR A 26 -17.34 -18.73 0.59
CA THR A 26 -17.32 -17.97 -0.66
C THR A 26 -16.00 -17.22 -0.67
N GLY A 27 -15.03 -17.76 -1.42
CA GLY A 27 -13.73 -17.13 -1.60
C GLY A 27 -13.98 -15.74 -2.12
N GLY A 28 -13.72 -14.73 -1.29
CA GLY A 28 -13.75 -13.35 -1.72
C GLY A 28 -12.84 -13.25 -2.94
N GLY A 29 -13.43 -12.99 -4.10
CA GLY A 29 -12.69 -12.84 -5.34
C GLY A 29 -11.57 -11.85 -5.10
N ALA A 30 -10.33 -12.32 -5.21
CA ALA A 30 -9.17 -11.46 -5.13
C ALA A 30 -9.34 -10.44 -6.24
N ARG A 31 -9.65 -9.19 -5.87
CA ARG A 31 -9.51 -8.08 -6.81
C ARG A 31 -8.05 -8.11 -7.25
N PRO A 32 -7.74 -8.13 -8.56
CA PRO A 32 -6.38 -8.04 -9.02
C PRO A 32 -5.77 -6.79 -8.38
N ILE A 33 -4.75 -6.98 -7.55
CA ILE A 33 -3.94 -5.85 -7.10
C ILE A 33 -3.21 -5.40 -8.36
N ASP A 34 -3.62 -4.27 -8.92
CA ASP A 34 -2.87 -3.64 -9.99
C ASP A 34 -1.57 -3.10 -9.37
N PHE A 35 -0.49 -3.88 -9.52
CA PHE A 35 0.85 -3.52 -9.08
C PHE A 35 1.54 -2.56 -10.05
N ALA A 36 0.80 -1.75 -10.81
CA ALA A 36 1.37 -0.65 -11.58
C ALA A 36 1.99 0.38 -10.62
N LEU A 37 3.19 0.09 -10.11
CA LEU A 37 3.99 1.01 -9.34
C LEU A 37 4.29 2.22 -10.24
N PRO A 38 4.11 3.45 -9.74
CA PRO A 38 4.46 4.62 -10.51
C PRO A 38 5.94 4.56 -10.88
N HIS A 39 6.27 4.94 -12.11
CA HIS A 39 7.66 5.08 -12.50
C HIS A 39 8.32 6.12 -11.59
N PRO A 40 9.52 5.82 -11.04
CA PRO A 40 10.20 6.76 -10.17
C PRO A 40 10.55 8.03 -10.96
N ARG A 41 10.54 9.16 -10.26
CA ARG A 41 10.99 10.43 -10.85
C ARG A 41 12.49 10.40 -11.10
N GLY A 42 12.91 10.86 -12.28
CA GLY A 42 14.30 11.07 -12.63
C GLY A 42 14.62 12.56 -12.75
N TYR A 43 15.83 12.96 -12.35
CA TYR A 43 16.29 14.34 -12.41
C TYR A 43 17.68 14.41 -13.04
N VAL A 44 17.91 15.40 -13.88
CA VAL A 44 19.22 15.65 -14.49
C VAL A 44 20.08 16.46 -13.53
N CYS A 45 21.20 15.88 -13.12
CA CYS A 45 22.23 16.56 -12.34
C CYS A 45 23.25 17.21 -13.29
N GLY A 46 23.36 18.53 -13.26
CA GLY A 46 24.28 19.26 -14.14
C GLY A 46 25.72 19.20 -13.63
N ARG A 47 26.71 19.43 -14.50
CA ARG A 47 28.09 19.63 -14.04
C ARG A 47 28.31 21.05 -13.57
N GLY A 48 29.07 21.21 -12.50
CA GLY A 48 29.53 22.52 -12.02
C GLY A 48 30.06 22.48 -10.59
N THR A 49 30.94 23.41 -10.28
CA THR A 49 31.57 23.55 -8.95
C THR A 49 31.10 24.86 -8.32
N PRO A 50 29.99 24.85 -7.57
CA PRO A 50 29.47 26.05 -6.90
C PRO A 50 30.28 26.38 -5.65
N THR A 51 30.14 27.61 -5.16
CA THR A 51 30.56 27.94 -3.79
C THR A 51 29.47 27.48 -2.81
N ILE A 52 29.85 26.86 -1.70
CA ILE A 52 28.90 26.41 -0.67
C ILE A 52 28.85 27.45 0.46
N ASP A 53 28.20 28.59 0.19
CA ASP A 53 28.07 29.72 1.14
C ASP A 53 26.62 30.00 1.59
N GLY A 54 25.66 29.20 1.10
CA GLY A 54 24.23 29.34 1.37
C GLY A 54 23.47 30.22 0.39
N ARG A 55 24.12 30.74 -0.64
CA ARG A 55 23.50 31.51 -1.72
C ARG A 55 23.19 30.63 -2.94
N LEU A 56 22.11 30.94 -3.64
CA LEU A 56 21.66 30.19 -4.83
C LEU A 56 21.55 31.07 -6.09
N ASP A 57 22.00 32.33 -6.01
CA ASP A 57 21.98 33.30 -7.09
C ASP A 57 23.23 33.23 -7.98
N GLU A 58 24.19 32.38 -7.64
CA GLU A 58 25.39 32.14 -8.44
C GLU A 58 25.08 31.46 -9.79
N PRO A 59 25.90 31.71 -10.84
CA PRO A 59 25.69 31.14 -12.18
C PRO A 59 25.57 29.62 -12.22
N ALA A 60 26.39 28.90 -11.45
CA ALA A 60 26.38 27.43 -11.40
C ALA A 60 25.01 26.91 -10.94
N TRP A 61 24.45 27.50 -9.87
CA TRP A 61 23.11 27.17 -9.40
C TRP A 61 22.03 27.63 -10.38
N ALA A 62 22.16 28.82 -10.98
CA ALA A 62 21.18 29.34 -11.93
C ALA A 62 21.02 28.45 -13.18
N ALA A 63 22.07 27.76 -13.59
CA ALA A 63 22.09 26.91 -14.79
C ALA A 63 21.37 25.56 -14.64
N VAL A 64 21.08 25.10 -13.42
CA VAL A 64 20.44 23.79 -13.18
C VAL A 64 18.96 23.90 -12.82
N PRO A 65 18.11 22.97 -13.31
CA PRO A 65 16.70 22.96 -13.00
C PRO A 65 16.46 22.58 -11.53
N TRP A 66 15.33 23.07 -10.99
CA TRP A 66 14.80 22.57 -9.73
C TRP A 66 14.19 21.17 -9.92
N THR A 67 14.22 20.34 -8.88
CA THR A 67 13.33 19.17 -8.78
C THR A 67 11.87 19.60 -8.70
N GLU A 68 10.97 18.63 -8.84
CA GLU A 68 9.59 18.80 -8.37
C GLU A 68 9.57 18.99 -6.85
N ASP A 69 8.42 19.48 -6.35
CA ASP A 69 8.20 19.65 -4.94
C ASP A 69 8.10 18.29 -4.24
N PHE A 70 8.72 18.17 -3.07
CA PHE A 70 8.70 16.94 -2.29
C PHE A 70 7.31 16.70 -1.70
N VAL A 71 6.93 15.42 -1.64
CA VAL A 71 5.63 14.96 -1.14
C VAL A 71 5.82 14.09 0.10
N ASP A 72 4.75 13.88 0.87
CA ASP A 72 4.77 12.97 2.01
C ASP A 72 5.00 11.53 1.54
N ILE A 73 6.01 10.86 2.12
CA ILE A 73 6.40 9.48 1.78
C ILE A 73 5.41 8.42 2.26
N GLN A 74 4.42 8.79 3.10
CA GLN A 74 3.41 7.88 3.63
C GLN A 74 2.27 7.58 2.64
N GLY A 75 2.18 8.28 1.50
CA GLY A 75 1.17 8.03 0.47
C GLY A 75 -0.22 8.66 0.72
N SER A 76 -1.16 8.50 -0.23
CA SER A 76 -2.51 9.10 -0.23
C SER A 76 -3.61 8.15 0.30
N PRO A 77 -4.79 8.63 0.77
CA PRO A 77 -5.11 9.77 1.63
C PRO A 77 -5.72 9.37 3.02
N PRO A 78 -5.90 10.33 3.95
CA PRO A 78 -5.69 11.77 3.79
C PRO A 78 -4.59 12.30 4.72
N LYS A 79 -3.42 12.62 4.17
CA LYS A 79 -2.43 13.47 4.83
C LYS A 79 -2.17 14.73 4.00
N SER A 80 -2.07 15.85 4.70
CA SER A 80 -1.82 17.18 4.15
C SER A 80 -0.45 17.24 3.49
N ALA A 81 -0.33 17.99 2.39
CA ALA A 81 0.96 18.32 1.80
C ALA A 81 1.90 18.94 2.85
N PRO A 82 3.23 18.78 2.70
CA PRO A 82 4.19 19.42 3.59
C PRO A 82 3.91 20.92 3.74
N ARG A 83 4.02 21.43 4.98
CA ARG A 83 3.71 22.84 5.30
C ARG A 83 4.53 23.83 4.47
N PHE A 84 5.79 23.48 4.19
CA PHE A 84 6.68 24.30 3.39
C PHE A 84 6.97 23.61 2.07
N ARG A 85 7.13 24.42 1.04
CA ARG A 85 7.61 23.96 -0.24
C ARG A 85 9.07 23.53 -0.09
N THR A 86 9.35 22.26 -0.36
CA THR A 86 10.71 21.70 -0.32
C THR A 86 11.05 21.12 -1.69
N ARG A 87 12.23 21.47 -2.21
CA ARG A 87 12.77 21.06 -3.51
C ARG A 87 14.28 21.25 -3.51
N ALA A 88 14.99 20.65 -4.47
CA ALA A 88 16.44 20.72 -4.56
C ALA A 88 16.95 21.17 -5.93
N LYS A 89 18.19 21.68 -5.95
CA LYS A 89 19.05 21.77 -7.15
C LYS A 89 20.24 20.83 -6.91
N MET A 90 20.73 20.21 -7.98
CA MET A 90 21.81 19.22 -7.90
C MET A 90 22.86 19.51 -8.98
N LEU A 91 24.12 19.51 -8.57
CA LEU A 91 25.31 19.68 -9.41
C LEU A 91 26.28 18.54 -9.12
N TRP A 92 27.29 18.33 -9.95
CA TRP A 92 28.41 17.43 -9.64
C TRP A 92 29.68 17.85 -10.37
N ASP A 93 30.83 17.45 -9.82
CA ASP A 93 32.13 17.52 -10.47
C ASP A 93 32.94 16.23 -10.20
N ASP A 94 34.23 16.23 -10.52
CA ASP A 94 35.04 15.02 -10.41
C ASP A 94 35.26 14.56 -8.96
N ASP A 95 35.08 15.46 -7.99
CA ASP A 95 35.36 15.22 -6.58
C ASP A 95 34.07 15.13 -5.74
N PHE A 96 33.00 15.83 -6.14
CA PHE A 96 31.81 16.02 -5.33
C PHE A 96 30.47 15.91 -6.11
N LEU A 97 29.40 15.67 -5.35
CA LEU A 97 28.00 15.78 -5.74
C LEU A 97 27.32 16.85 -4.86
#